data_AF-A0A0N8I0D5-F1
#
_entry.id   AF-A0A0N8I0D5-F1
#
_cell.length_a   1.000
_cell.length_b   1.000
_cell.length_c   1.000
_cell.angle_alpha   90.00
_cell.angle_beta   90.00
_cell.angle_gamma   90.00
#
_symmetry.space_group_name_H-M   'P 1'
#
loop_
_entity.id
_entity.type
_entity.pdbx_description
1 polymer ?
#
loop_
_entity_poly.entity_id
_entity_poly.type
_entity_poly.pdbx_seq_one_letter_code
_entity_poly.pdbx_strand_id
1 'polypeptide(L)'
;MVELRAQAAHDERYREQFAEHDRAFQDHLVDVIEEGIETGTFRDVDADRVAEFVGTTVAGAMTRRVTGGDDQAATTARAALDTYVDHILLVDGTEAKA
;
A
#
# COMPACT_ATOMS: atom_id res chain seq x y z
N MET A 1 -3.71 14.49 -9.37
CA MET A 1 -4.08 13.57 -8.27
C MET A 1 -4.36 14.35 -6.98
N VAL A 2 -3.45 15.23 -6.54
CA VAL A 2 -3.70 16.16 -5.40
C VAL A 2 -4.88 17.11 -5.66
N GLU A 3 -4.94 17.77 -6.83
CA GLU A 3 -6.06 18.67 -7.16
C GLU A 3 -7.42 17.95 -7.25
N LEU A 4 -7.46 16.72 -7.76
CA LEU A 4 -8.68 15.91 -7.82
C LEU A 4 -9.13 15.41 -6.43
N ARG A 5 -8.17 15.01 -5.56
CA ARG A 5 -8.47 14.67 -4.17
C ARG A 5 -8.89 15.90 -3.35
N ALA A 6 -8.34 17.08 -3.64
CA ALA A 6 -8.78 18.33 -3.05
C ALA A 6 -10.22 18.69 -3.47
N GLN A 7 -10.60 18.43 -4.72
CA GLN A 7 -11.99 18.58 -5.16
C GLN A 7 -12.94 17.58 -4.48
N ALA A 8 -12.50 16.33 -4.22
CA ALA A 8 -13.28 15.33 -3.48
C ALA A 8 -13.58 15.73 -2.03
N ALA A 9 -12.80 16.63 -1.44
CA ALA A 9 -13.13 17.22 -0.13
C ALA A 9 -14.41 18.07 -0.18
N HIS A 10 -14.74 18.63 -1.35
CA HIS A 10 -15.82 19.60 -1.54
C HIS A 10 -16.99 19.12 -2.41
N ASP A 11 -16.87 17.94 -3.04
CA ASP A 11 -17.89 17.35 -3.90
C ASP A 11 -18.12 15.87 -3.53
N GLU A 12 -19.35 15.55 -3.08
CA GLU A 12 -19.75 14.22 -2.61
C GLU A 12 -19.61 13.14 -3.68
N ARG A 13 -19.86 13.48 -4.96
CA ARG A 13 -19.78 12.51 -6.06
C ARG A 13 -18.34 12.13 -6.37
N TYR A 14 -17.41 13.09 -6.28
CA TYR A 14 -15.98 12.79 -6.38
C TYR A 14 -15.49 12.02 -5.14
N ARG A 15 -16.00 12.33 -3.95
CA ARG A 15 -15.67 11.59 -2.72
C ARG A 15 -16.05 10.11 -2.81
N GLU A 16 -17.23 9.82 -3.34
CA GLU A 16 -17.73 8.45 -3.46
C GLU A 16 -16.88 7.62 -4.44
N GLN A 17 -16.52 8.19 -5.60
CA GLN A 17 -15.64 7.53 -6.56
C GLN A 17 -14.23 7.29 -6.02
N PHE A 18 -13.65 8.24 -5.29
CA PHE A 18 -12.34 8.03 -4.66
C PHE A 18 -12.42 6.99 -3.54
N ALA A 19 -13.49 7.00 -2.76
CA ALA A 19 -13.69 5.99 -1.72
C ALA A 19 -13.90 4.59 -2.30
N GLU A 20 -14.60 4.46 -3.43
CA GLU A 20 -14.74 3.18 -4.15
C GLU A 20 -13.38 2.69 -4.65
N HIS A 21 -12.61 3.56 -5.30
CA HIS A 21 -11.28 3.21 -5.79
C HIS A 21 -10.32 2.83 -4.65
N ASP A 22 -10.32 3.58 -3.55
CA ASP A 22 -9.46 3.32 -2.40
C ASP A 22 -9.87 2.00 -1.71
N ARG A 23 -11.17 1.68 -1.64
CA ARG A 23 -11.63 0.35 -1.18
C ARG A 23 -11.20 -0.77 -2.11
N ALA A 24 -11.40 -0.64 -3.41
CA ALA A 24 -10.99 -1.68 -4.36
C ALA A 24 -9.47 -1.93 -4.33
N PHE A 25 -8.67 -0.88 -4.15
CA PHE A 25 -7.22 -1.01 -3.96
C PHE A 25 -6.88 -1.70 -2.64
N GLN A 26 -7.58 -1.36 -1.56
CA GLN A 26 -7.42 -1.99 -0.25
C GLN A 26 -7.76 -3.48 -0.31
N ASP A 27 -8.94 -3.83 -0.83
CA ASP A 27 -9.43 -5.20 -0.96
C ASP A 27 -8.42 -6.04 -1.75
N HIS A 28 -7.89 -5.50 -2.85
CA HIS A 28 -6.86 -6.20 -3.63
C HIS A 28 -5.57 -6.45 -2.85
N LEU A 29 -5.14 -5.52 -1.98
CA LEU A 29 -3.97 -5.74 -1.13
C LEU A 29 -4.23 -6.85 -0.10
N VAL A 30 -5.43 -6.88 0.49
CA VAL A 30 -5.85 -7.93 1.42
C VAL A 30 -5.80 -9.29 0.72
N ASP A 31 -6.43 -9.41 -0.45
CA ASP A 31 -6.47 -10.65 -1.24
C ASP A 31 -5.05 -11.20 -1.50
N VAL A 32 -4.10 -10.32 -1.89
CA VAL A 32 -2.71 -10.72 -2.15
C VAL A 32 -2.01 -11.22 -0.88
N ILE A 33 -2.28 -10.60 0.27
CA ILE A 33 -1.68 -11.00 1.54
C ILE A 33 -2.28 -12.32 2.00
N GLU A 34 -3.59 -12.49 1.92
CA GLU A 34 -4.29 -13.75 2.25
C GLU A 34 -3.79 -14.91 1.38
N GLU A 35 -3.68 -14.71 0.05
CA GLU A 35 -3.12 -15.72 -0.86
C GLU A 35 -1.67 -16.06 -0.47
N GLY A 36 -0.86 -15.06 -0.11
CA GLY A 36 0.50 -15.28 0.37
C GLY A 36 0.56 -16.09 1.67
N ILE A 37 -0.39 -15.89 2.59
CA ILE A 37 -0.51 -16.67 3.82
C ILE A 37 -0.93 -18.11 3.50
N GLU A 38 -1.95 -18.30 2.66
CA GLU A 38 -2.47 -19.61 2.25
C GLU A 38 -1.40 -20.46 1.55
N THR A 39 -0.56 -19.84 0.74
CA THR A 39 0.55 -20.49 0.04
C THR A 39 1.79 -20.70 0.91
N GLY A 40 1.80 -20.16 2.14
CA GLY A 40 2.93 -20.23 3.06
C GLY A 40 4.10 -19.32 2.69
N THR A 41 3.89 -18.36 1.78
CA THR A 41 4.88 -17.34 1.41
C THR A 41 4.99 -16.27 2.50
N PHE A 42 3.85 -15.85 3.04
CA PHE A 42 3.77 -14.87 4.13
C PHE A 42 3.45 -15.54 5.46
N ARG A 43 3.93 -14.93 6.55
CA ARG A 43 3.58 -15.32 7.92
C ARG A 43 2.08 -15.08 8.15
N ASP A 44 1.48 -15.88 9.02
CA ASP A 44 0.09 -15.68 9.47
C ASP A 44 -0.03 -14.35 10.24
N VAL A 45 -0.54 -13.33 9.55
CA VAL A 45 -0.67 -11.95 10.03
C VAL A 45 -2.10 -11.45 9.80
N ASP A 46 -2.44 -10.35 10.45
CA ASP A 46 -3.67 -9.60 10.19
C ASP A 46 -3.57 -8.91 8.81
N ALA A 47 -4.17 -9.52 7.78
CA ALA A 47 -4.08 -9.08 6.38
C ALA A 47 -4.65 -7.67 6.18
N ASP A 48 -5.80 -7.36 6.79
CA ASP A 48 -6.42 -6.03 6.76
C ASP A 48 -5.46 -4.96 7.29
N ARG A 49 -4.83 -5.24 8.43
CA ARG A 49 -3.89 -4.29 9.05
C ARG A 49 -2.63 -4.08 8.20
N VAL A 50 -2.10 -5.13 7.59
CA VAL A 50 -0.92 -5.03 6.72
C VAL A 50 -1.26 -4.28 5.43
N ALA A 51 -2.40 -4.59 4.81
CA ALA A 51 -2.90 -3.86 3.64
C ALA A 51 -3.04 -2.36 3.91
N GLU A 52 -3.65 -1.99 5.04
CA GLU A 52 -3.82 -0.59 5.45
C GLU A 52 -2.49 0.14 5.61
N PHE A 53 -1.50 -0.52 6.23
CA PHE A 53 -0.16 0.03 6.41
C PHE A 53 0.54 0.27 5.07
N VAL A 54 0.53 -0.73 4.19
CA VAL A 54 1.16 -0.63 2.86
C VAL A 54 0.47 0.44 2.02
N GLY A 55 -0.86 0.39 1.93
CA GLY A 55 -1.66 1.33 1.16
C GLY A 55 -1.48 2.77 1.62
N THR A 56 -1.54 3.02 2.93
CA THR A 56 -1.31 4.35 3.51
C THR A 56 0.10 4.87 3.21
N THR A 57 1.11 4.02 3.34
CA THR A 57 2.51 4.38 3.07
C THR A 57 2.71 4.77 1.60
N VAL A 58 2.18 3.99 0.67
CA VAL A 58 2.23 4.27 -0.77
C VAL A 58 1.49 5.56 -1.11
N ALA A 59 0.27 5.75 -0.59
CA ALA A 59 -0.52 6.96 -0.83
C ALA A 59 0.18 8.23 -0.33
N GLY A 60 0.77 8.17 0.87
CA GLY A 60 1.57 9.27 1.43
C GLY A 60 2.81 9.59 0.61
N ALA A 61 3.52 8.56 0.14
CA ALA A 61 4.71 8.72 -0.70
C ALA A 61 4.37 9.33 -2.06
N MET A 62 3.29 8.88 -2.71
CA MET A 62 2.79 9.44 -3.97
C MET A 62 2.35 10.90 -3.83
N THR A 63 1.71 11.24 -2.70
CA THR A 63 1.34 12.62 -2.40
C THR A 63 2.59 13.49 -2.29
N ARG A 64 3.57 13.08 -1.47
CA ARG A 64 4.82 13.83 -1.27
C ARG A 64 5.65 13.97 -2.54
N ARG A 65 5.66 12.96 -3.40
CA ARG A 65 6.32 13.00 -4.72
C ARG A 65 5.77 14.13 -5.59
N VAL A 66 4.44 14.23 -5.68
CA VAL A 66 3.78 15.26 -6.50
C VAL A 66 3.92 16.66 -5.87
N THR A 67 3.88 16.78 -4.55
CA THR A 67 3.96 18.09 -3.87
C THR A 67 5.39 18.58 -3.64
N GLY A 68 6.37 17.67 -3.55
CA GLY A 68 7.76 17.99 -3.22
C GLY A 68 8.65 18.26 -4.43
N GLY A 69 8.25 17.82 -5.63
CA GLY A 69 9.02 18.03 -6.86
C GLY A 69 10.23 17.09 -7.03
N ASP A 70 10.35 16.06 -6.18
CA ASP A 70 11.36 15.01 -6.27
C ASP A 70 10.78 13.62 -5.96
N ASP A 71 11.59 12.59 -6.21
CA ASP A 71 11.22 11.17 -6.01
C ASP A 71 11.74 10.61 -4.67
N GLN A 72 12.29 11.44 -3.78
CA GLN A 72 12.94 10.97 -2.55
C GLN A 72 11.93 10.24 -1.65
N ALA A 73 10.75 10.83 -1.46
CA ALA A 73 9.68 10.23 -0.66
C ALA A 73 9.26 8.83 -1.17
N ALA A 74 9.09 8.70 -2.48
CA ALA A 74 8.69 7.45 -3.12
C ALA A 74 9.79 6.39 -3.02
N THR A 75 11.04 6.77 -3.27
CA THR A 75 12.18 5.85 -3.21
C THR A 75 12.43 5.36 -1.78
N THR A 76 12.35 6.26 -0.79
CA THR A 76 12.49 5.88 0.63
C THR A 76 11.35 4.98 1.09
N ALA A 77 10.10 5.30 0.73
CA ALA A 77 8.95 4.46 1.10
C ALA A 77 9.07 3.06 0.50
N ARG A 78 9.49 2.95 -0.77
CA ARG A 78 9.73 1.67 -1.43
C ARG A 78 10.78 0.84 -0.69
N ALA A 79 11.95 1.41 -0.43
CA ALA A 79 13.03 0.69 0.27
C ALA A 79 12.61 0.23 1.68
N ALA A 80 11.83 1.05 2.39
CA ALA A 80 11.29 0.69 3.71
C ALA A 80 10.26 -0.44 3.62
N LEU A 81 9.38 -0.43 2.61
CA LEU A 81 8.42 -1.50 2.37
C LEU A 81 9.10 -2.81 1.96
N ASP A 82 10.14 -2.76 1.12
CA ASP A 82 10.93 -3.94 0.77
C ASP A 82 11.54 -4.56 2.04
N THR A 83 12.16 -3.75 2.89
CA THR A 83 12.71 -4.19 4.18
C THR A 83 11.62 -4.78 5.10
N TYR A 84 10.44 -4.17 5.13
CA TYR A 84 9.31 -4.66 5.92
C TYR A 84 8.82 -6.01 5.40
N VAL A 85 8.66 -6.18 4.09
CA VAL A 85 8.25 -7.45 3.49
C VAL A 85 9.27 -8.53 3.83
N ASP A 86 10.55 -8.26 3.59
CA ASP A 86 11.64 -9.22 3.78
C ASP A 86 11.76 -9.69 5.23
N HIS A 87 11.62 -8.78 6.20
CA HIS A 87 11.86 -9.10 7.61
C HIS A 87 10.60 -9.38 8.41
N ILE A 88 9.45 -8.81 8.05
CA ILE A 88 8.22 -8.83 8.87
C ILE A 88 7.10 -9.63 8.21
N LEU A 89 7.02 -9.67 6.88
CA LEU A 89 5.93 -10.36 6.19
C LEU A 89 6.30 -11.77 5.70
N LEU A 90 7.48 -11.97 5.10
CA LEU A 90 7.92 -13.29 4.62
C LEU A 90 8.16 -14.27 5.75
N VAL A 91 7.85 -15.55 5.55
CA VAL A 91 8.26 -16.61 6.49
C VAL A 91 9.79 -16.74 6.53
N ASP A 92 10.36 -16.95 7.71
CA ASP A 92 11.81 -17.16 7.86
C ASP A 92 12.20 -18.49 7.19
N GLY A 93 12.74 -18.41 5.97
CA GLY A 93 13.14 -19.59 5.19
C GLY A 93 12.91 -19.48 3.69
N THR A 94 12.21 -18.45 3.21
CA THR A 94 12.20 -18.14 1.78
C THR A 94 13.37 -17.21 1.48
N GLU A 95 14.56 -17.78 1.32
CA GLU A 95 15.54 -17.14 0.43
C GLU A 95 14.82 -16.95 -0.90
N ALA A 96 14.47 -15.70 -1.22
CA ALA A 96 13.89 -15.33 -2.49
C ALA A 96 14.80 -15.93 -3.57
N LYS A 97 14.28 -16.95 -4.25
CA LYS A 97 15.04 -17.72 -5.22
C LYS A 97 15.57 -16.76 -6.29
N ALA A 98 16.90 -16.64 -6.33
CA ALA A 98 17.68 -15.83 -7.26
C ALA A 98 17.34 -16.10 -8.74
#